data_AF-A0A7R9JRF7-F1
#
_entry.id   AF-A0A7R9JRF7-F1
#
_cell.length_a   1.000
_cell.length_b   1.000
_cell.length_c   1.000
_cell.angle_alpha   90.00
_cell.angle_beta   90.00
_cell.angle_gamma   90.00
#
_symmetry.space_group_name_H-M   'P 1'
#
loop_
_entity.id
_entity.type
_entity.pdbx_description
1 polymer ?
#
loop_
_entity_poly.entity_id
_entity_poly.type
_entity_poly.pdbx_seq_one_letter_code
_entity_poly.pdbx_strand_id
1 'polypeptide(L)'
;MIAAKNDTEHSKRFKKRKKEDDEYSYTEEDYGETGGEGIPDAAKKNVETEDARVPEDEYGAKDYRSQMDLKPDHSSRPLWVAPNGHIFLESFSPVYKHAHDFLIAISEPVCRPEHIHEYKLTAYSLYAAVSVGLQTHDIVEYLKRLSKTTVPDGIVEFIKLCTLSYGKVKLVLKHNRYFVESPHPEVLQKLLKDPVIQDCRLRRNTEGAGGEGENADGFITQLQDKKSIPQSNNFGQFGSKPGPASENPEAPVGEQPNNEATVPEDITNFYEKIDKEDEDDEEEAALKTVSFEVNQEKIEVIQKRCIELEHPLLAEYDFRNDTVNPDINIDLKPSAVLRPYQEKSLRKMFGNGRARSGVIVLPCVTACCTVRKRALVLCNSGVSVEQWKQQFKMWSTADDSMICRFTSEAKDKPMGCGVLVTTYSMITHTQKRSWEAEQTMKWLQEQEWGIMVLD
;
A
#
# COMPACT_ATOMS: atom_id res chain seq x y z
N MET A 1 4.71 48.68 66.34
CA MET A 1 4.39 49.27 65.02
C MET A 1 5.67 49.32 64.20
N ILE A 2 5.64 48.59 63.09
CA ILE A 2 6.39 48.78 61.84
C ILE A 2 7.92 48.55 61.87
N ALA A 3 8.29 47.47 61.19
CA ALA A 3 9.62 47.09 60.78
C ALA A 3 9.90 47.51 59.33
N ALA A 4 11.19 47.46 58.99
CA ALA A 4 11.80 47.28 57.68
C ALA A 4 11.94 48.50 56.76
N LYS A 5 13.21 48.89 56.54
CA LYS A 5 13.86 49.00 55.23
C LYS A 5 15.36 49.06 55.45
N ASN A 6 16.12 48.19 54.79
CA ASN A 6 17.55 48.38 54.56
C ASN A 6 17.85 47.92 53.13
N ASP A 7 18.24 48.90 52.31
CA ASP A 7 18.89 48.74 51.02
C ASP A 7 20.36 48.35 51.24
N THR A 8 20.93 47.48 50.39
CA THR A 8 22.38 47.49 50.16
C THR A 8 22.77 46.92 48.79
N GLU A 9 23.33 47.84 48.00
CA GLU A 9 24.29 47.80 46.90
C GLU A 9 24.65 46.54 46.09
N HIS A 10 24.73 46.83 44.79
CA HIS A 10 25.31 46.11 43.65
C HIS A 10 26.76 45.61 43.84
N SER A 11 27.01 44.35 43.47
CA SER A 11 28.28 43.97 42.82
C SER A 11 28.03 42.98 41.66
N LYS A 12 28.48 43.37 40.46
CA LYS A 12 28.38 42.58 39.22
C LYS A 12 29.55 41.60 39.16
N ARG A 13 29.27 40.29 39.08
CA ARG A 13 30.26 39.26 38.71
C ARG A 13 29.92 38.67 37.34
N PHE A 14 30.80 38.96 36.37
CA PHE A 14 30.88 38.31 35.06
C PHE A 14 31.04 36.79 35.24
N LYS A 15 30.13 35.98 34.68
CA LYS A 15 30.35 34.54 34.45
C LYS A 15 30.39 34.28 32.94
N LYS A 16 31.52 33.70 32.55
CA LYS A 16 31.96 33.30 31.21
C LYS A 16 30.93 32.33 30.60
N ARG A 17 30.35 32.68 29.44
CA ARG A 17 29.51 31.79 28.61
C ARG A 17 30.39 30.63 28.14
N LYS A 18 30.07 29.41 28.58
CA LYS A 18 30.56 28.17 27.97
C LYS A 18 29.69 27.93 26.74
N LYS A 19 30.32 27.81 25.58
CA LYS A 19 29.68 27.44 24.32
C LYS A 19 29.56 25.92 24.38
N GLU A 20 28.35 25.42 24.63
CA GLU A 20 28.03 24.01 24.43
C GLU A 20 27.62 23.91 22.96
N ASP A 21 28.49 23.29 22.17
CA ASP A 21 28.17 22.85 20.83
C ASP A 21 27.24 21.64 21.00
N ASP A 22 25.95 21.82 20.71
CA ASP A 22 24.95 20.76 20.69
C ASP A 22 25.26 19.82 19.51
N GLU A 23 26.12 18.84 19.76
CA GLU A 23 26.33 17.69 18.90
C GLU A 23 25.11 16.78 19.02
N TYR A 24 24.23 16.84 18.01
CA TYR A 24 23.08 15.96 17.86
C TYR A 24 23.56 14.52 17.63
N SER A 25 23.83 13.82 18.73
CA SER A 25 23.99 12.37 18.77
C SER A 25 22.64 11.74 18.41
N TYR A 26 22.52 11.23 17.18
CA TYR A 26 21.52 10.24 16.83
C TYR A 26 21.73 9.02 17.75
N THR A 27 20.97 8.93 18.84
CA THR A 27 20.75 7.64 19.49
C THR A 27 19.86 6.85 18.55
N GLU A 28 20.43 5.84 17.88
CA GLU A 28 19.65 4.77 17.28
C GLU A 28 18.72 4.24 18.37
N GLU A 29 17.43 4.52 18.22
CA GLU A 29 16.41 3.76 18.92
C GLU A 29 16.48 2.35 18.35
N ASP A 30 17.17 1.48 19.08
CA ASP A 30 17.11 0.04 18.95
C ASP A 30 15.63 -0.36 18.96
N TYR A 31 15.08 -0.62 17.77
CA TYR A 31 13.79 -1.27 17.61
C TYR A 31 13.93 -2.67 18.18
N GLY A 32 13.74 -2.78 19.50
CA GLY A 32 13.77 -4.03 20.22
C GLY A 32 12.90 -5.07 19.51
N GLU A 33 13.44 -6.28 19.38
CA GLU A 33 12.87 -7.50 18.81
C GLU A 33 11.48 -7.86 19.38
N THR A 34 10.47 -7.07 19.08
CA THR A 34 9.05 -7.35 19.37
C THR A 34 8.18 -7.24 18.11
N GLY A 35 8.79 -7.27 16.92
CA GLY A 35 8.13 -7.15 15.61
C GLY A 35 7.77 -8.48 14.91
N GLY A 36 7.64 -9.59 15.65
CA GLY A 36 7.36 -10.92 15.06
C GLY A 36 5.88 -11.31 14.99
N GLU A 37 4.97 -10.48 15.49
CA GLU A 37 3.53 -10.76 15.44
C GLU A 37 2.96 -10.40 14.07
N GLY A 38 2.66 -11.43 13.26
CA GLY A 38 1.96 -11.26 11.98
C GLY A 38 2.77 -11.64 10.74
N ILE A 39 4.02 -12.07 10.90
CA ILE A 39 4.86 -12.58 9.81
C ILE A 39 4.82 -14.12 9.82
N PRO A 40 4.39 -14.76 8.73
CA PRO A 40 4.49 -16.21 8.57
C PRO A 40 5.94 -16.69 8.71
N ASP A 41 6.12 -17.88 9.27
CA ASP A 41 7.46 -18.37 9.64
C ASP A 41 8.39 -18.50 8.43
N ALA A 42 7.85 -18.77 7.23
CA ALA A 42 8.55 -18.68 5.95
C ALA A 42 9.28 -17.34 5.72
N ALA A 43 8.73 -16.24 6.22
CA ALA A 43 9.27 -14.89 6.11
C ALA A 43 10.11 -14.43 7.29
N LYS A 44 10.14 -15.21 8.38
CA LYS A 44 11.15 -15.03 9.43
C LYS A 44 12.52 -15.56 9.01
N LYS A 45 12.62 -16.32 7.91
CA LYS A 45 13.90 -16.59 7.25
C LYS A 45 14.45 -15.28 6.71
N ASN A 46 15.22 -14.60 7.56
CA ASN A 46 15.96 -13.42 7.16
C ASN A 46 17.07 -13.87 6.21
N VAL A 47 17.01 -13.41 4.96
CA VAL A 47 18.02 -13.72 3.94
C VAL A 47 19.42 -13.28 4.41
N GLU A 48 19.50 -12.30 5.31
CA GLU A 48 20.73 -11.89 6.00
C GLU A 48 21.39 -12.99 6.84
N THR A 49 20.68 -14.07 7.19
CA THR A 49 21.33 -15.22 7.86
C THR A 49 22.18 -16.06 6.92
N GLU A 50 21.96 -15.99 5.61
CA GLU A 50 22.88 -16.59 4.63
C GLU A 50 24.22 -15.83 4.60
N ASP A 51 24.20 -14.57 5.02
CA ASP A 51 25.35 -13.68 5.04
C ASP A 51 26.39 -14.05 6.11
N ALA A 52 26.02 -14.91 7.08
CA ALA A 52 26.93 -15.47 8.08
C ALA A 52 27.75 -16.66 7.56
N ARG A 53 27.39 -17.22 6.40
CA ARG A 53 28.09 -18.37 5.78
C ARG A 53 29.09 -17.93 4.71
N VAL A 54 29.11 -16.64 4.38
CA VAL A 54 29.93 -16.09 3.31
C VAL A 54 31.36 -15.88 3.84
N PRO A 55 32.40 -16.27 3.09
CA PRO A 55 33.77 -16.01 3.50
C PRO A 55 34.00 -14.50 3.64
N GLU A 56 34.49 -14.10 4.82
CA GLU A 56 35.02 -12.76 5.05
C GLU A 56 36.51 -12.73 4.68
N ASP A 57 36.95 -11.63 4.09
CA ASP A 57 38.36 -11.38 3.83
C ASP A 57 39.12 -10.98 5.11
N GLU A 58 40.43 -10.74 4.99
CA GLU A 58 41.29 -10.35 6.11
C GLU A 58 40.90 -9.01 6.77
N TYR A 59 40.02 -8.23 6.13
CA TYR A 59 39.56 -6.92 6.58
C TYR A 59 38.06 -6.89 6.94
N GLY A 60 37.38 -8.05 6.93
CA GLY A 60 35.96 -8.18 7.28
C GLY A 60 34.98 -7.85 6.13
N ALA A 61 35.45 -7.76 4.89
CA ALA A 61 34.57 -7.62 3.73
C ALA A 61 34.09 -8.99 3.24
N LYS A 62 32.82 -9.07 2.84
CA LYS A 62 32.19 -10.32 2.42
C LYS A 62 32.44 -10.58 0.94
N ASP A 63 32.93 -11.77 0.59
CA ASP A 63 33.20 -12.15 -0.80
C ASP A 63 32.05 -12.95 -1.43
N TYR A 64 31.24 -12.28 -2.25
CA TYR A 64 30.15 -12.90 -3.01
C TYR A 64 30.56 -13.43 -4.39
N ARG A 65 31.83 -13.31 -4.81
CA ARG A 65 32.26 -13.66 -6.17
C ARG A 65 32.05 -15.13 -6.54
N SER A 66 32.03 -16.03 -5.55
CA SER A 66 31.81 -17.46 -5.76
C SER A 66 30.35 -17.83 -6.03
N GLN A 67 29.41 -16.95 -5.66
CA GLN A 67 27.96 -17.17 -5.82
C GLN A 67 27.36 -16.33 -6.95
N MET A 68 28.07 -15.28 -7.39
CA MET A 68 27.62 -14.31 -8.37
C MET A 68 28.57 -14.22 -9.55
N ASP A 69 28.20 -14.87 -10.66
CA ASP A 69 28.95 -14.80 -11.90
C ASP A 69 28.57 -13.55 -12.69
N LEU A 70 29.56 -12.85 -13.23
CA LEU A 70 29.35 -11.67 -14.06
C LEU A 70 28.88 -12.09 -15.46
N LYS A 71 27.76 -11.53 -15.92
CA LYS A 71 27.26 -11.78 -17.28
C LYS A 71 28.07 -10.98 -18.31
N PRO A 72 28.20 -11.47 -19.56
CA PRO A 72 28.94 -10.78 -20.61
C PRO A 72 28.33 -9.41 -20.99
N ASP A 73 27.04 -9.19 -20.73
CA ASP A 73 26.29 -7.97 -21.02
C ASP A 73 26.08 -7.09 -19.77
N HIS A 74 27.03 -7.15 -18.82
CA HIS A 74 26.97 -6.40 -17.57
C HIS A 74 26.96 -4.86 -17.74
N SER A 75 27.38 -4.33 -18.89
CA SER A 75 27.43 -2.87 -19.13
C SER A 75 26.06 -2.26 -19.43
N SER A 76 25.11 -3.05 -19.95
CA SER A 76 23.76 -2.59 -20.34
C SER A 76 22.70 -2.83 -19.28
N ARG A 77 23.08 -3.38 -18.11
CA ARG A 77 22.16 -3.80 -17.05
C ARG A 77 22.40 -2.99 -15.79
N PRO A 78 21.38 -2.51 -15.06
CA PRO A 78 21.60 -1.56 -13.97
C PRO A 78 21.65 -2.16 -12.57
N LEU A 79 21.39 -3.46 -12.38
CA LEU A 79 21.22 -4.05 -11.03
C LEU A 79 22.37 -4.97 -10.59
N TRP A 80 22.71 -4.90 -9.30
CA TRP A 80 23.41 -5.96 -8.57
C TRP A 80 22.50 -6.54 -7.48
N VAL A 81 22.37 -7.85 -7.43
CA VAL A 81 21.51 -8.55 -6.47
C VAL A 81 22.38 -9.41 -5.57
N ALA A 82 22.59 -8.97 -4.34
CA ALA A 82 23.39 -9.69 -3.36
C ALA A 82 22.59 -10.88 -2.77
N PRO A 83 23.28 -11.96 -2.34
CA PRO A 83 22.63 -13.12 -1.74
C PRO A 83 21.90 -12.80 -0.45
N ASN A 84 22.26 -11.71 0.25
CA ASN A 84 21.65 -11.26 1.50
C ASN A 84 20.34 -10.46 1.31
N GLY A 85 19.86 -10.30 0.08
CA GLY A 85 18.62 -9.59 -0.24
C GLY A 85 18.79 -8.10 -0.56
N HIS A 86 20.01 -7.56 -0.49
CA HIS A 86 20.29 -6.19 -0.92
C HIS A 86 20.38 -6.10 -2.45
N ILE A 87 19.77 -5.06 -3.01
CA ILE A 87 19.80 -4.74 -4.44
C ILE A 87 20.38 -3.35 -4.61
N PHE A 88 21.42 -3.25 -5.43
CA PHE A 88 22.00 -1.97 -5.82
C PHE A 88 21.56 -1.61 -7.24
N LEU A 89 21.07 -0.39 -7.42
CA LEU A 89 20.58 0.15 -8.68
C LEU A 89 21.41 1.36 -9.13
N GLU A 90 21.95 1.30 -10.33
CA GLU A 90 22.67 2.42 -10.95
C GLU A 90 21.71 3.46 -11.55
N SER A 91 21.78 4.70 -11.08
CA SER A 91 20.89 5.79 -11.52
C SER A 91 21.22 6.37 -12.90
N PHE A 92 22.44 6.13 -13.38
CA PHE A 92 22.96 6.65 -14.64
C PHE A 92 22.73 5.73 -15.85
N SER A 93 22.13 4.56 -15.65
CA SER A 93 21.80 3.65 -16.75
C SER A 93 20.60 4.14 -17.56
N PRO A 94 20.58 3.97 -18.90
CA PRO A 94 19.40 4.26 -19.72
C PRO A 94 18.13 3.51 -19.28
N VAL A 95 18.30 2.33 -18.69
CA VAL A 95 17.20 1.45 -18.22
C VAL A 95 16.77 1.79 -16.78
N TYR A 96 17.35 2.82 -16.17
CA TYR A 96 17.07 3.20 -14.78
C TYR A 96 15.59 3.38 -14.50
N LYS A 97 14.83 4.06 -15.37
CA LYS A 97 13.40 4.34 -15.13
C LYS A 97 12.58 3.05 -14.95
N HIS A 98 12.81 2.06 -15.82
CA HIS A 98 12.13 0.76 -15.74
C HIS A 98 12.56 -0.03 -14.50
N ALA A 99 13.86 -0.07 -14.23
CA ALA A 99 14.40 -0.77 -13.07
C ALA A 99 13.94 -0.15 -11.74
N HIS A 100 13.94 1.18 -11.65
CA HIS A 100 13.44 1.93 -10.49
C HIS A 100 11.97 1.66 -10.23
N ASP A 101 11.14 1.69 -11.28
CA ASP A 101 9.70 1.46 -11.16
C ASP A 101 9.37 0.03 -10.74
N PHE A 102 10.14 -0.94 -11.25
CA PHE A 102 10.09 -2.33 -10.83
C PHE A 102 10.52 -2.50 -9.36
N LEU A 103 11.66 -1.93 -8.94
CA LEU A 103 12.12 -2.04 -7.56
C LEU A 103 11.16 -1.40 -6.54
N ILE A 104 10.50 -0.29 -6.89
CA ILE A 104 9.44 0.29 -6.05
C ILE A 104 8.25 -0.66 -5.86
N ALA A 105 8.01 -1.58 -6.78
CA ALA A 105 6.95 -2.57 -6.63
C ALA A 105 7.36 -3.76 -5.76
N ILE A 106 8.62 -4.19 -5.82
CA ILE A 106 9.07 -5.46 -5.24
C ILE A 106 9.96 -5.35 -4.01
N SER A 107 10.48 -4.16 -3.69
CA SER A 107 11.50 -3.96 -2.66
C SER A 107 11.30 -2.66 -1.89
N GLU A 108 11.89 -2.59 -0.70
CA GLU A 108 11.90 -1.39 0.13
C GLU A 108 13.19 -0.59 -0.11
N PRO A 109 13.11 0.75 -0.29
CA PRO A 109 14.30 1.57 -0.43
C PRO A 109 15.03 1.73 0.91
N VAL A 110 16.33 1.48 0.93
CA VAL A 110 17.21 1.71 2.09
C VAL A 110 17.86 3.08 1.98
N CYS A 111 18.59 3.32 0.88
CA CYS A 111 19.24 4.60 0.61
C CYS A 111 19.14 5.01 -0.86
N ARG A 112 19.06 6.32 -1.12
CA ARG A 112 18.93 6.89 -2.48
C ARG A 112 19.90 8.08 -2.68
N PRO A 113 21.23 7.83 -2.72
CA PRO A 113 22.22 8.85 -3.07
C PRO A 113 22.20 9.11 -4.59
N GLU A 114 23.02 10.04 -5.06
CA GLU A 114 22.95 10.53 -6.44
C GLU A 114 23.21 9.46 -7.53
N HIS A 115 24.10 8.49 -7.27
CA HIS A 115 24.59 7.56 -8.31
C HIS A 115 24.14 6.10 -8.16
N ILE A 116 24.09 5.57 -6.94
CA ILE A 116 23.78 4.15 -6.68
C ILE A 116 22.77 4.07 -5.57
N HIS A 117 21.56 3.63 -5.88
CA HIS A 117 20.51 3.41 -4.89
C HIS A 117 20.62 2.01 -4.30
N GLU A 118 20.23 1.89 -3.03
CA GLU A 118 20.16 0.63 -2.32
C GLU A 118 18.71 0.32 -1.95
N TYR A 119 18.29 -0.89 -2.29
CA TYR A 119 17.01 -1.45 -1.96
C TYR A 119 17.20 -2.77 -1.23
N LYS A 120 16.20 -3.19 -0.46
CA LYS A 120 16.20 -4.44 0.28
C LYS A 120 14.95 -5.23 -0.08
N LEU A 121 15.15 -6.50 -0.44
CA LEU A 121 14.07 -7.46 -0.57
C LEU A 121 13.65 -7.89 0.83
N THR A 122 12.38 -7.65 1.14
CA THR A 122 11.74 -8.09 2.37
C THR A 122 10.57 -8.99 2.02
N ALA A 123 10.16 -9.83 2.96
CA ALA A 123 8.94 -10.59 2.80
C ALA A 123 7.72 -9.69 2.53
N TYR A 124 7.60 -8.60 3.31
CA TYR A 124 6.50 -7.64 3.18
C TYR A 124 6.43 -6.97 1.81
N SER A 125 7.56 -6.54 1.26
CA SER A 125 7.61 -5.92 -0.06
C SER A 125 7.23 -6.90 -1.18
N LEU A 126 7.65 -8.17 -1.08
CA LEU A 126 7.22 -9.22 -2.00
C LEU A 126 5.71 -9.53 -1.88
N TYR A 127 5.14 -9.45 -0.67
CA TYR A 127 3.69 -9.61 -0.47
C TYR A 127 2.90 -8.46 -1.08
N ALA A 128 3.40 -7.24 -0.94
CA ALA A 128 2.83 -6.09 -1.60
C ALA A 128 2.90 -6.23 -3.12
N ALA A 129 4.01 -6.75 -3.67
CA ALA A 129 4.17 -6.99 -5.10
C ALA A 129 3.13 -7.98 -5.66
N VAL A 130 2.95 -9.14 -5.01
CA VAL A 130 1.95 -10.13 -5.43
C VAL A 130 0.54 -9.58 -5.26
N SER A 131 0.30 -8.77 -4.22
CA SER A 131 -0.99 -8.11 -4.03
C SER A 131 -1.32 -7.15 -5.17
N VAL A 132 -0.30 -6.53 -5.80
CA VAL A 132 -0.47 -5.66 -6.97
C VAL A 132 -0.87 -6.44 -8.22
N GLY A 133 -0.53 -7.73 -8.30
CA GLY A 133 -0.82 -8.59 -9.45
C GLY A 133 0.42 -9.28 -10.03
N LEU A 134 1.63 -8.88 -9.62
CA LEU A 134 2.86 -9.43 -10.16
C LEU A 134 3.01 -10.92 -9.82
N GLN A 135 3.16 -11.76 -10.84
CA GLN A 135 3.36 -13.19 -10.64
C GLN A 135 4.81 -13.51 -10.22
N THR A 136 4.99 -14.63 -9.53
CA THR A 136 6.31 -15.11 -9.09
C THR A 136 7.30 -15.23 -10.25
N HIS A 137 6.82 -15.70 -11.41
CA HIS A 137 7.68 -15.96 -12.56
C HIS A 137 8.20 -14.66 -13.17
N ASP A 138 7.35 -13.65 -13.29
CA ASP A 138 7.70 -12.31 -13.78
C ASP A 138 8.76 -11.65 -12.91
N ILE A 139 8.57 -11.67 -11.58
CA ILE A 139 9.52 -11.06 -10.64
C ILE A 139 10.92 -11.66 -10.83
N VAL A 140 11.02 -12.99 -10.92
CA VAL A 140 12.29 -13.70 -11.11
C VAL A 140 12.88 -13.41 -12.49
N GLU A 141 12.04 -13.36 -13.53
CA GLU A 141 12.47 -13.09 -14.89
C GLU A 141 13.01 -11.65 -15.04
N TYR A 142 12.29 -10.66 -14.54
CA TYR A 142 12.74 -9.26 -14.54
C TYR A 142 14.05 -9.08 -13.78
N LEU A 143 14.18 -9.67 -12.59
CA LEU A 143 15.45 -9.64 -11.86
C LEU A 143 16.58 -10.23 -12.70
N LYS A 144 16.34 -11.37 -13.36
CA LYS A 144 17.33 -11.98 -14.25
C LYS A 144 17.64 -11.16 -15.50
N ARG A 145 16.67 -10.39 -16.05
CA ARG A 145 16.85 -9.51 -17.21
C ARG A 145 17.58 -8.20 -16.84
N LEU A 146 17.37 -7.68 -15.64
CA LEU A 146 17.96 -6.41 -15.18
C LEU A 146 19.28 -6.58 -14.39
N SER A 147 19.61 -7.79 -13.92
CA SER A 147 20.82 -8.04 -13.13
C SER A 147 22.09 -8.21 -13.97
N LYS A 148 23.15 -7.47 -13.60
CA LYS A 148 24.52 -7.60 -14.15
C LYS A 148 25.15 -8.97 -13.87
N THR A 149 24.82 -9.53 -12.71
CA THR A 149 25.31 -10.84 -12.26
C THR A 149 24.22 -11.89 -12.36
N THR A 150 24.59 -13.17 -12.24
CA THR A 150 23.61 -14.23 -11.96
C THR A 150 22.85 -13.91 -10.67
N VAL A 151 21.57 -14.24 -10.64
CA VAL A 151 20.74 -14.09 -9.45
C VAL A 151 20.99 -15.31 -8.57
N PRO A 152 21.41 -15.15 -7.31
CA PRO A 152 21.65 -16.29 -6.41
C PRO A 152 20.41 -17.16 -6.23
N ASP A 153 20.59 -18.48 -6.17
CA ASP A 153 19.47 -19.44 -6.03
C ASP A 153 18.70 -19.23 -4.72
N GLY A 154 19.38 -18.83 -3.64
CA GLY A 154 18.74 -18.51 -2.35
C GLY A 154 17.70 -17.39 -2.46
N ILE A 155 17.96 -16.36 -3.27
CA ILE A 155 17.00 -15.28 -3.56
C ILE A 155 15.81 -15.81 -4.37
N VAL A 156 16.05 -16.67 -5.35
CA VAL A 156 14.98 -17.26 -6.17
C VAL A 156 14.08 -18.15 -5.31
N GLU A 157 14.66 -18.97 -4.43
CA GLU A 157 13.92 -19.79 -3.47
C GLU A 157 13.13 -18.93 -2.49
N PHE A 158 13.74 -17.86 -1.96
CA PHE A 158 13.07 -16.91 -1.08
C PHE A 158 11.87 -16.23 -1.73
N ILE A 159 12.03 -15.76 -2.97
CA ILE A 159 10.93 -15.17 -3.76
C ILE A 159 9.82 -16.20 -3.96
N LYS A 160 10.14 -17.44 -4.38
CA LYS A 160 9.13 -18.49 -4.57
C LYS A 160 8.39 -18.82 -3.28
N LEU A 161 9.11 -18.93 -2.17
CA LEU A 161 8.53 -19.24 -0.88
C LEU A 161 7.56 -18.14 -0.43
N CYS A 162 7.95 -16.86 -0.60
CA CYS A 162 7.12 -15.73 -0.22
C CYS A 162 5.94 -15.49 -1.16
N THR A 163 6.08 -15.76 -2.45
CA THR A 163 5.05 -15.36 -3.43
C THR A 163 4.02 -16.45 -3.70
N LEU A 164 4.35 -17.73 -3.56
CA LEU A 164 3.43 -18.83 -3.91
C LEU A 164 2.24 -19.00 -2.96
N SER A 165 2.37 -18.60 -1.70
CA SER A 165 1.31 -18.77 -0.72
C SER A 165 0.47 -17.49 -0.50
N TYR A 166 0.99 -16.35 -0.96
CA TYR A 166 0.44 -15.01 -0.77
C TYR A 166 -0.41 -14.56 -1.96
N GLY A 167 -1.29 -13.58 -1.74
CA GLY A 167 -2.19 -13.07 -2.80
C GLY A 167 -3.38 -13.97 -3.14
N LYS A 168 -3.34 -15.23 -2.70
CA LYS A 168 -4.36 -16.23 -3.06
C LYS A 168 -5.64 -16.11 -2.25
N VAL A 169 -5.60 -15.49 -1.07
CA VAL A 169 -6.75 -15.43 -0.16
C VAL A 169 -7.02 -13.98 0.21
N LYS A 170 -8.24 -13.54 -0.04
CA LYS A 170 -8.70 -12.16 0.15
C LYS A 170 -9.79 -12.15 1.21
N LEU A 171 -9.70 -11.23 2.16
CA LEU A 171 -10.77 -10.90 3.09
C LEU A 171 -11.50 -9.68 2.53
N VAL A 172 -12.69 -9.91 1.99
CA VAL A 172 -13.48 -8.89 1.29
C VAL A 172 -14.67 -8.51 2.15
N LEU A 173 -14.82 -7.21 2.38
CA LEU A 173 -16.02 -6.65 3.01
C LEU A 173 -17.06 -6.32 1.93
N LYS A 174 -18.20 -7.03 1.94
CA LYS A 174 -19.34 -6.81 1.03
C LYS A 174 -20.63 -6.67 1.83
N HIS A 175 -21.38 -5.59 1.62
CA HIS A 175 -22.68 -5.36 2.30
C HIS A 175 -22.63 -5.53 3.82
N ASN A 176 -21.59 -4.97 4.46
CA ASN A 176 -21.30 -5.13 5.89
C ASN A 176 -21.18 -6.61 6.36
N ARG A 177 -20.67 -7.48 5.50
CA ARG A 177 -20.34 -8.86 5.82
C ARG A 177 -18.96 -9.20 5.30
N TYR A 178 -18.23 -9.98 6.10
CA TYR A 178 -16.88 -10.39 5.78
C TYR A 178 -16.89 -11.73 5.06
N PHE A 179 -16.30 -11.73 3.87
CA PHE A 179 -16.14 -12.92 3.05
C PHE A 179 -14.67 -13.22 2.87
N VAL A 180 -14.30 -14.50 2.99
CA VAL A 180 -12.99 -14.97 2.57
C VAL A 180 -13.15 -15.50 1.15
N GLU A 181 -12.48 -14.87 0.19
CA GLU A 181 -12.54 -15.16 -1.23
C GLU A 181 -11.20 -15.66 -1.74
N SER A 182 -11.21 -16.62 -2.65
CA SER A 182 -10.02 -17.07 -3.35
C SER A 182 -10.35 -17.50 -4.78
N PRO A 183 -9.53 -17.14 -5.78
CA PRO A 183 -9.63 -17.71 -7.13
C PRO A 183 -9.15 -19.17 -7.18
N HIS A 184 -8.52 -19.66 -6.10
CA HIS A 184 -7.95 -21.00 -5.98
C HIS A 184 -8.76 -21.86 -4.99
N PRO A 185 -9.70 -22.70 -5.46
CA PRO A 185 -10.53 -23.53 -4.59
C PRO A 185 -9.72 -24.47 -3.68
N GLU A 186 -8.57 -24.95 -4.16
CA GLU A 186 -7.68 -25.84 -3.42
C GLU A 186 -7.11 -25.20 -2.14
N VAL A 187 -6.80 -23.90 -2.18
CA VAL A 187 -6.28 -23.17 -1.03
C VAL A 187 -7.40 -22.96 -0.01
N LEU A 188 -8.59 -22.60 -0.49
CA LEU A 188 -9.76 -22.42 0.37
C LEU A 188 -10.17 -23.74 1.05
N GLN A 189 -10.12 -24.85 0.32
CA GLN A 189 -10.39 -26.18 0.88
C GLN A 189 -9.35 -26.58 1.93
N LYS A 190 -8.07 -26.24 1.73
CA LYS A 190 -7.01 -26.44 2.73
C LYS A 190 -7.28 -25.63 4.00
N LEU A 191 -7.65 -24.36 3.87
CA LEU A 191 -8.00 -23.50 5.01
C LEU A 191 -9.23 -24.01 5.78
N LEU A 192 -10.26 -24.50 5.07
CA LEU A 192 -11.48 -25.01 5.70
C LEU A 192 -11.29 -26.36 6.43
N LYS A 193 -10.18 -27.06 6.23
CA LYS A 193 -9.83 -28.25 7.03
C LYS A 193 -9.32 -27.89 8.43
N ASP A 194 -8.92 -26.64 8.64
CA ASP A 194 -8.45 -26.18 9.95
C ASP A 194 -9.64 -25.93 10.89
N PRO A 195 -9.63 -26.51 12.11
CA PRO A 195 -10.78 -26.40 13.03
C PRO A 195 -11.03 -24.96 13.49
N VAL A 196 -9.98 -24.14 13.64
CA VAL A 196 -10.12 -22.74 14.10
C VAL A 196 -10.83 -21.92 13.03
N ILE A 197 -10.49 -22.11 11.76
CA ILE A 197 -11.14 -21.42 10.64
C ILE A 197 -12.59 -21.90 10.49
N GLN A 198 -12.83 -23.19 10.68
CA GLN A 198 -14.18 -23.77 10.64
C GLN A 198 -15.10 -23.16 11.72
N ASP A 199 -14.58 -22.89 12.91
CA ASP A 199 -15.32 -22.25 14.02
C ASP A 199 -15.55 -20.75 13.80
N CYS A 200 -14.74 -20.11 12.94
CA CYS A 200 -14.91 -18.71 12.55
C CYS A 200 -15.93 -18.53 11.42
N ARG A 201 -16.20 -19.60 10.67
CA ARG A 201 -17.16 -19.59 9.55
C ARG A 201 -18.59 -19.42 10.06
N LEU A 202 -19.32 -18.48 9.46
CA LEU A 202 -20.74 -18.34 9.70
C LEU A 202 -21.50 -19.39 8.88
N ARG A 203 -22.00 -20.45 9.52
CA ARG A 203 -22.95 -21.38 8.90
C ARG A 203 -24.35 -20.83 9.14
N ARG A 204 -24.99 -20.25 8.12
CA ARG A 204 -26.43 -20.06 8.18
C ARG A 204 -27.08 -21.44 8.15
N ASN A 205 -27.71 -21.84 9.26
CA ASN A 205 -28.70 -22.91 9.21
C ASN A 205 -29.85 -22.42 8.32
N THR A 206 -29.91 -22.91 7.10
CA THR A 206 -31.07 -22.75 6.22
C THR A 206 -32.19 -23.68 6.72
N GLU A 207 -32.83 -23.31 7.82
CA GLU A 207 -34.20 -23.72 8.11
C GLU A 207 -35.12 -22.53 7.81
N GLY A 208 -35.47 -22.37 6.53
CA GLY A 208 -36.59 -21.51 6.11
C GLY A 208 -36.27 -20.33 5.21
N ALA A 209 -35.85 -20.59 3.96
CA ALA A 209 -36.25 -19.82 2.77
C ALA A 209 -35.68 -20.51 1.53
N GLY A 210 -36.52 -21.22 0.78
CA GLY A 210 -36.14 -21.77 -0.51
C GLY A 210 -35.88 -20.65 -1.51
N GLY A 211 -34.62 -20.49 -1.90
CA GLY A 211 -34.18 -19.77 -3.09
C GLY A 211 -33.33 -20.72 -3.91
N GLU A 212 -33.75 -21.00 -5.14
CA GLU A 212 -33.07 -21.90 -6.07
C GLU A 212 -31.66 -21.37 -6.38
N GLY A 213 -30.63 -22.06 -5.87
CA GLY A 213 -29.23 -21.72 -6.16
C GLY A 213 -28.20 -22.12 -5.10
N GLU A 214 -28.61 -22.53 -3.90
CA GLU A 214 -27.67 -22.87 -2.82
C GLU A 214 -27.31 -24.38 -2.83
N ASN A 215 -26.07 -24.71 -3.18
CA ASN A 215 -25.51 -26.04 -2.94
C ASN A 215 -25.38 -26.27 -1.42
N ALA A 216 -25.62 -27.51 -0.98
CA ALA A 216 -25.73 -27.95 0.42
C ALA A 216 -24.52 -27.68 1.35
N ASP A 217 -23.44 -27.09 0.83
CA ASP A 217 -22.23 -26.74 1.58
C ASP A 217 -22.09 -25.22 1.86
N GLY A 218 -23.09 -24.39 1.56
CA GLY A 218 -23.05 -22.95 1.87
C GLY A 218 -21.89 -22.20 1.19
N PHE A 219 -21.48 -22.66 0.01
CA PHE A 219 -20.56 -21.96 -0.88
C PHE A 219 -21.35 -21.10 -1.85
N ILE A 220 -21.00 -19.82 -1.96
CA ILE A 220 -21.50 -18.94 -3.01
C ILE A 220 -20.52 -18.99 -4.16
N THR A 221 -20.89 -19.64 -5.26
CA THR A 221 -20.16 -19.54 -6.53
C THR A 221 -20.77 -18.37 -7.30
N GLN A 222 -20.06 -17.24 -7.43
CA GLN A 222 -20.55 -16.13 -8.25
C GLN A 222 -20.36 -16.45 -9.73
N LEU A 223 -21.33 -17.16 -10.34
CA LEU A 223 -21.47 -17.21 -11.81
C LEU A 223 -22.22 -15.95 -12.25
N GLN A 224 -21.51 -14.92 -12.73
CA GLN A 224 -22.16 -13.80 -13.41
C GLN A 224 -22.59 -14.23 -14.81
N ASP A 225 -23.90 -14.27 -15.06
CA ASP A 225 -24.47 -14.47 -16.39
C ASP A 225 -24.11 -13.31 -17.31
N LYS A 226 -23.59 -13.63 -18.51
CA LYS A 226 -23.37 -12.70 -19.62
C LYS A 226 -24.69 -12.00 -20.00
N LYS A 227 -24.93 -10.81 -19.44
CA LYS A 227 -25.79 -9.81 -20.07
C LYS A 227 -24.91 -8.70 -20.65
N SER A 228 -24.81 -8.74 -21.98
CA SER A 228 -24.27 -7.69 -22.83
C SER A 228 -24.73 -6.29 -22.39
N ILE A 229 -23.81 -5.46 -21.93
CA ILE A 229 -24.00 -4.02 -21.77
C ILE A 229 -23.44 -3.34 -23.03
N PRO A 230 -24.18 -2.44 -23.70
CA PRO A 230 -23.72 -1.75 -24.90
C PRO A 230 -22.57 -0.77 -24.59
N GLN A 231 -21.57 -0.72 -25.46
CA GLN A 231 -20.54 0.31 -25.48
C GLN A 231 -21.18 1.71 -25.44
N SER A 232 -21.01 2.41 -24.32
CA SER A 232 -21.19 3.86 -24.25
C SER A 232 -19.79 4.49 -24.31
N ASN A 233 -19.32 4.71 -25.54
CA ASN A 233 -18.28 5.67 -25.83
C ASN A 233 -18.83 7.06 -25.56
N ASN A 234 -18.47 7.66 -24.41
CA ASN A 234 -18.69 9.09 -24.22
C ASN A 234 -17.64 9.72 -23.29
N PHE A 235 -16.37 9.51 -23.62
CA PHE A 235 -15.30 10.44 -23.23
C PHE A 235 -14.99 11.33 -24.44
N GLY A 236 -15.21 12.64 -24.26
CA GLY A 236 -15.32 13.64 -25.31
C GLY A 236 -14.10 13.74 -26.24
N GLN A 237 -14.37 13.48 -27.52
CA GLN A 237 -13.50 13.77 -28.65
C GLN A 237 -13.57 15.27 -28.96
N PHE A 238 -12.52 16.02 -28.60
CA PHE A 238 -12.30 17.38 -29.09
C PHE A 238 -11.97 17.30 -30.59
N GLY A 239 -12.82 17.91 -31.41
CA GLY A 239 -12.82 17.73 -32.86
C GLY A 239 -11.75 18.52 -33.60
N SER A 240 -11.20 17.88 -34.63
CA SER A 240 -10.59 18.53 -35.80
C SER A 240 -10.97 17.72 -37.05
N LYS A 241 -11.76 18.33 -37.95
CA LYS A 241 -12.21 17.74 -39.23
C LYS A 241 -11.05 17.56 -40.23
N PRO A 242 -11.13 16.62 -41.18
CA PRO A 242 -10.12 16.40 -42.21
C PRO A 242 -10.43 17.05 -43.58
N GLY A 243 -9.37 17.42 -44.30
CA GLY A 243 -9.28 17.51 -45.77
C GLY A 243 -8.69 18.82 -46.32
N PRO A 244 -8.12 18.86 -47.56
CA PRO A 244 -7.49 17.81 -48.38
C PRO A 244 -6.03 18.15 -48.81
N ALA A 245 -5.40 17.22 -49.52
CA ALA A 245 -4.00 17.21 -49.97
C ALA A 245 -3.57 18.36 -50.91
N SER A 246 -2.29 18.75 -50.83
CA SER A 246 -1.52 19.37 -51.93
C SER A 246 -0.01 19.15 -51.73
N GLU A 247 0.69 19.07 -52.87
CA GLU A 247 2.04 18.54 -53.12
C GLU A 247 3.22 19.46 -52.65
N ASN A 248 4.37 18.80 -52.42
CA ASN A 248 5.80 19.22 -52.20
C ASN A 248 6.34 20.50 -52.90
N PRO A 249 7.63 20.95 -52.72
CA PRO A 249 8.71 20.63 -51.73
C PRO A 249 9.48 21.88 -51.17
N GLU A 250 10.33 21.70 -50.14
CA GLU A 250 11.74 22.19 -50.01
C GLU A 250 12.23 22.26 -48.54
N ALA A 251 13.51 21.93 -48.35
CA ALA A 251 14.26 21.75 -47.08
C ALA A 251 14.65 23.11 -46.42
N PRO A 252 15.32 23.21 -45.23
CA PRO A 252 16.43 22.36 -44.78
C PRO A 252 16.42 21.87 -43.32
N VAL A 253 17.22 20.82 -43.17
CA VAL A 253 17.71 20.12 -41.99
C VAL A 253 18.16 21.08 -40.89
N GLY A 254 17.57 20.92 -39.69
CA GLY A 254 18.08 21.44 -38.42
C GLY A 254 18.27 20.27 -37.46
N GLU A 255 19.52 19.90 -37.23
CA GLU A 255 19.94 18.86 -36.29
C GLU A 255 19.54 19.23 -34.85
N GLN A 256 18.86 18.32 -34.16
CA GLN A 256 18.86 18.24 -32.70
C GLN A 256 19.38 16.85 -32.29
N PRO A 257 20.24 16.77 -31.25
CA PRO A 257 20.98 15.56 -30.95
C PRO A 257 20.03 14.52 -30.35
N ASN A 258 19.89 13.42 -31.09
CA ASN A 258 19.21 12.21 -30.66
C ASN A 258 20.09 11.53 -29.60
N ASN A 259 19.70 11.61 -28.34
CA ASN A 259 20.29 10.82 -27.26
C ASN A 259 19.21 9.98 -26.56
N GLU A 260 18.31 9.40 -27.36
CA GLU A 260 17.55 8.23 -26.95
C GLU A 260 18.50 7.03 -27.05
N ALA A 261 19.17 6.72 -25.95
CA ALA A 261 19.75 5.41 -25.76
C ALA A 261 18.61 4.40 -25.82
N THR A 262 18.52 3.70 -26.95
CA THR A 262 17.50 2.70 -27.27
C THR A 262 17.40 1.68 -26.14
N VAL A 263 16.32 1.75 -25.37
CA VAL A 263 15.93 0.68 -24.46
C VAL A 263 15.73 -0.57 -25.32
N PRO A 264 16.33 -1.72 -24.97
CA PRO A 264 16.13 -2.95 -25.73
C PRO A 264 14.63 -3.24 -25.87
N GLU A 265 14.14 -3.41 -27.11
CA GLU A 265 12.71 -3.63 -27.42
C GLU A 265 12.12 -4.85 -26.67
N ASP A 266 12.96 -5.82 -26.31
CA ASP A 266 12.59 -6.99 -25.51
C ASP A 266 12.07 -6.62 -24.11
N ILE A 267 12.57 -5.53 -23.51
CA ILE A 267 12.12 -5.07 -22.18
C ILE A 267 10.75 -4.41 -22.30
N THR A 268 10.56 -3.50 -23.26
CA THR A 268 9.29 -2.78 -23.46
C THR A 268 8.18 -3.72 -23.91
N ASN A 269 8.47 -4.62 -24.85
CA ASN A 269 7.50 -5.60 -25.36
C ASN A 269 7.07 -6.61 -24.28
N PHE A 270 7.88 -6.84 -23.25
CA PHE A 270 7.54 -7.73 -22.15
C PHE A 270 6.63 -7.05 -21.11
N TYR A 271 6.85 -5.76 -20.79
CA TYR A 271 5.92 -4.97 -19.98
C TYR A 271 4.53 -4.89 -20.63
N GLU A 272 4.47 -4.62 -21.93
CA GLU A 272 3.19 -4.55 -22.67
C GLU A 272 2.46 -5.90 -22.76
N LYS A 273 3.19 -7.01 -22.65
CA LYS A 273 2.59 -8.36 -22.61
C LYS A 273 2.05 -8.68 -21.23
N ILE A 274 2.79 -8.37 -20.17
CA ILE A 274 2.31 -8.56 -18.79
C ILE A 274 1.07 -7.72 -18.54
N ASP A 275 1.07 -6.45 -18.93
CA ASP A 275 -0.11 -5.59 -18.75
C ASP A 275 -1.35 -6.17 -19.45
N LYS A 276 -1.19 -6.93 -20.55
CA LYS A 276 -2.29 -7.59 -21.27
C LYS A 276 -2.65 -8.96 -20.71
N GLU A 277 -1.66 -9.78 -20.36
CA GLU A 277 -1.85 -11.11 -19.78
C GLU A 277 -2.46 -11.00 -18.37
N ASP A 278 -2.08 -9.97 -17.59
CA ASP A 278 -2.70 -9.63 -16.31
C ASP A 278 -4.19 -9.29 -16.49
N GLU A 279 -4.56 -8.48 -17.49
CA GLU A 279 -5.97 -8.14 -17.76
C GLU A 279 -6.82 -9.39 -18.13
N ASP A 280 -6.27 -10.29 -18.96
CA ASP A 280 -6.97 -11.50 -19.42
C ASP A 280 -7.10 -12.58 -18.32
N ASP A 281 -6.03 -12.82 -17.54
CA ASP A 281 -6.04 -13.78 -16.42
C ASP A 281 -6.97 -13.30 -15.27
N GLU A 282 -7.10 -11.98 -15.09
CA GLU A 282 -7.95 -11.38 -14.06
C GLU A 282 -9.45 -11.53 -14.33
N GLU A 283 -9.89 -11.41 -15.59
CA GLU A 283 -11.29 -11.64 -15.97
C GLU A 283 -11.67 -13.11 -15.75
N GLU A 284 -10.76 -14.05 -16.03
CA GLU A 284 -11.00 -15.48 -15.81
C GLU A 284 -10.99 -15.84 -14.31
N ALA A 285 -10.13 -15.22 -13.50
CA ALA A 285 -10.06 -15.43 -12.05
C ALA A 285 -11.32 -14.92 -11.32
N ALA A 286 -11.89 -13.79 -11.76
CA ALA A 286 -13.13 -13.26 -11.19
C ALA A 286 -14.31 -14.23 -11.38
N LEU A 287 -14.37 -14.94 -12.51
CA LEU A 287 -15.44 -15.90 -12.84
C LEU A 287 -15.36 -17.22 -12.06
N LYS A 288 -14.20 -17.56 -11.48
CA LYS A 288 -13.97 -18.82 -10.74
C LYS A 288 -13.77 -18.62 -9.24
N THR A 289 -14.01 -17.42 -8.72
CA THR A 289 -13.77 -17.11 -7.30
C THR A 289 -14.79 -17.82 -6.39
N VAL A 290 -14.27 -18.54 -5.40
CA VAL A 290 -15.07 -19.21 -4.36
C VAL A 290 -14.98 -18.41 -3.07
N SER A 291 -16.11 -18.25 -2.37
CA SER A 291 -16.14 -17.54 -1.09
C SER A 291 -17.01 -18.18 -0.01
N PHE A 292 -16.69 -17.86 1.25
CA PHE A 292 -17.51 -18.18 2.43
C PHE A 292 -17.56 -17.01 3.41
N GLU A 293 -18.65 -16.92 4.17
CA GLU A 293 -18.90 -15.85 5.14
C GLU A 293 -18.24 -16.15 6.51
N VAL A 294 -17.70 -15.10 7.15
CA VAL A 294 -16.99 -15.17 8.43
C VAL A 294 -17.63 -14.22 9.45
N ASN A 295 -17.62 -14.63 10.73
CA ASN A 295 -18.10 -13.79 11.83
C ASN A 295 -17.14 -12.62 12.12
N GLN A 296 -17.69 -11.41 12.21
CA GLN A 296 -16.95 -10.16 12.46
C GLN A 296 -16.14 -10.18 13.76
N GLU A 297 -16.66 -10.78 14.83
CA GLU A 297 -15.96 -10.82 16.13
C GLU A 297 -14.70 -11.70 16.12
N LYS A 298 -14.58 -12.59 15.13
CA LYS A 298 -13.48 -13.56 15.02
C LYS A 298 -12.48 -13.21 13.91
N ILE A 299 -12.55 -12.00 13.34
CA ILE A 299 -11.66 -11.56 12.25
C ILE A 299 -10.18 -11.60 12.66
N GLU A 300 -9.85 -11.14 13.86
CA GLU A 300 -8.46 -11.15 14.35
C GLU A 300 -7.94 -12.59 14.49
N VAL A 301 -8.79 -13.50 14.96
CA VAL A 301 -8.45 -14.92 15.13
C VAL A 301 -8.19 -15.58 13.79
N ILE A 302 -9.05 -15.37 12.79
CA ILE A 302 -8.85 -15.93 11.44
C ILE A 302 -7.62 -15.32 10.77
N GLN A 303 -7.37 -14.00 10.92
CA GLN A 303 -6.17 -13.36 10.38
C GLN A 303 -4.90 -13.97 10.98
N LYS A 304 -4.84 -14.09 12.31
CA LYS A 304 -3.69 -14.70 13.00
C LYS A 304 -3.50 -16.16 12.58
N ARG A 305 -4.58 -16.94 12.49
CA ARG A 305 -4.50 -18.34 12.06
C ARG A 305 -4.08 -18.49 10.60
N CYS A 306 -4.57 -17.63 9.71
CA CYS A 306 -4.17 -17.59 8.30
C CYS A 306 -2.68 -17.26 8.13
N ILE A 307 -2.13 -16.37 8.96
CA ILE A 307 -0.70 -16.08 9.03
C ILE A 307 0.08 -17.33 9.46
N GLU A 308 -0.36 -18.03 10.51
CA GLU A 308 0.28 -19.29 10.96
C GLU A 308 0.25 -20.40 9.90
N LEU A 309 -0.78 -20.43 9.06
CA LEU A 309 -0.93 -21.38 7.95
C LEU A 309 -0.22 -20.93 6.65
N GLU A 310 0.57 -19.85 6.71
CA GLU A 310 1.30 -19.25 5.59
C GLU A 310 0.42 -18.74 4.44
N HIS A 311 -0.87 -18.48 4.71
CA HIS A 311 -1.83 -17.93 3.75
C HIS A 311 -2.52 -16.69 4.34
N PRO A 312 -1.80 -15.57 4.53
CA PRO A 312 -2.38 -14.40 5.13
C PRO A 312 -3.46 -13.76 4.25
N LEU A 313 -4.40 -13.11 4.93
CA LEU A 313 -5.57 -12.52 4.31
C LEU A 313 -5.25 -11.11 3.81
N LEU A 314 -5.51 -10.86 2.53
CA LEU A 314 -5.47 -9.51 1.97
C LEU A 314 -6.81 -8.81 2.17
N ALA A 315 -6.82 -7.71 2.92
CA ALA A 315 -8.04 -6.95 3.15
C ALA A 315 -8.38 -6.07 1.94
N GLU A 316 -9.53 -6.35 1.33
CA GLU A 316 -10.11 -5.54 0.25
C GLU A 316 -11.49 -5.02 0.68
N TYR A 317 -11.78 -3.78 0.33
CA TYR A 317 -13.08 -3.16 0.51
C TYR A 317 -13.71 -2.87 -0.86
N ASP A 318 -14.86 -3.50 -1.12
CA ASP A 318 -15.65 -3.23 -2.32
C ASP A 318 -16.57 -2.03 -2.10
N PHE A 319 -15.98 -0.84 -2.16
CA PHE A 319 -16.71 0.41 -1.92
C PHE A 319 -17.72 0.75 -3.03
N ARG A 320 -17.56 0.20 -4.24
CA ARG A 320 -18.44 0.48 -5.38
C ARG A 320 -19.76 -0.27 -5.28
N ASN A 321 -19.72 -1.52 -4.82
CA ASN A 321 -20.92 -2.35 -4.68
C ASN A 321 -21.53 -2.28 -3.26
N ASP A 322 -20.93 -1.51 -2.34
CA ASP A 322 -21.49 -1.30 -1.02
C ASP A 322 -22.71 -0.35 -1.06
N THR A 323 -23.90 -0.93 -1.06
CA THR A 323 -25.18 -0.19 -0.98
C THR A 323 -25.67 0.02 0.46
N VAL A 324 -24.99 -0.56 1.45
CA VAL A 324 -25.39 -0.47 2.87
C VAL A 324 -24.92 0.87 3.43
N ASN A 325 -23.66 1.22 3.15
CA ASN A 325 -23.11 2.50 3.58
C ASN A 325 -23.48 3.62 2.59
N PRO A 326 -24.08 4.73 3.05
CA PRO A 326 -24.47 5.82 2.18
C PRO A 326 -23.25 6.50 1.58
N ASP A 327 -23.36 6.86 0.30
CA ASP A 327 -22.37 7.68 -0.37
C ASP A 327 -22.41 9.12 0.14
N ILE A 328 -21.24 9.74 0.15
CA ILE A 328 -21.05 11.13 0.49
C ILE A 328 -20.75 11.90 -0.78
N ASN A 329 -21.39 13.07 -0.92
CA ASN A 329 -21.13 14.00 -2.01
C ASN A 329 -19.81 14.74 -1.79
N ILE A 330 -18.69 14.03 -1.93
CA ILE A 330 -17.35 14.58 -1.88
C ILE A 330 -16.63 14.27 -3.19
N ASP A 331 -16.25 15.32 -3.90
CA ASP A 331 -15.50 15.22 -5.14
C ASP A 331 -14.24 16.07 -5.07
N LEU A 332 -13.26 15.70 -5.88
CA LEU A 332 -12.07 16.50 -6.05
C LEU A 332 -12.40 17.72 -6.94
N LYS A 333 -11.95 18.92 -6.55
CA LYS A 333 -12.16 20.11 -7.38
C LYS A 333 -11.40 19.98 -8.71
N PRO A 334 -11.93 20.52 -9.82
CA PRO A 334 -11.23 20.49 -11.12
C PRO A 334 -9.84 21.16 -11.12
N SER A 335 -9.60 22.09 -10.18
CA SER A 335 -8.29 22.75 -10.00
C SER A 335 -7.23 21.85 -9.35
N ALA A 336 -7.63 20.72 -8.76
CA ALA A 336 -6.75 19.81 -8.05
C ALA A 336 -6.15 18.79 -9.03
N VAL A 337 -5.08 19.18 -9.71
CA VAL A 337 -4.34 18.26 -10.60
C VAL A 337 -3.37 17.43 -9.76
N LEU A 338 -3.48 16.11 -9.88
CA LEU A 338 -2.58 15.17 -9.19
C LEU A 338 -1.22 15.15 -9.88
N ARG A 339 -0.16 15.07 -9.07
CA ARG A 339 1.19 14.86 -9.59
C ARG A 339 1.38 13.39 -9.98
N PRO A 340 2.27 13.07 -10.94
CA PRO A 340 2.42 11.70 -11.44
C PRO A 340 2.70 10.64 -10.35
N TYR A 341 3.47 11.00 -9.32
CA TYR A 341 3.75 10.09 -8.21
C TYR A 341 2.51 9.82 -7.33
N GLN A 342 1.62 10.81 -7.17
CA GLN A 342 0.38 10.64 -6.41
C GLN A 342 -0.59 9.74 -7.17
N GLU A 343 -0.67 9.92 -8.49
CA GLU A 343 -1.47 9.05 -9.36
C GLU A 343 -0.96 7.61 -9.31
N LYS A 344 0.36 7.40 -9.38
CA LYS A 344 0.98 6.09 -9.27
C LYS A 344 0.69 5.41 -7.92
N SER A 345 0.72 6.16 -6.82
CA SER A 345 0.34 5.65 -5.50
C SER A 345 -1.13 5.24 -5.43
N LEU A 346 -2.04 6.07 -5.96
CA LEU A 346 -3.47 5.78 -5.97
C LEU A 346 -3.81 4.57 -6.85
N ARG A 347 -3.15 4.44 -8.00
CA ARG A 347 -3.33 3.29 -8.90
C ARG A 347 -2.99 1.96 -8.23
N LYS A 348 -1.96 1.93 -7.39
CA LYS A 348 -1.61 0.73 -6.59
C LYS A 348 -2.62 0.43 -5.48
N MET A 349 -3.29 1.45 -4.93
CA MET A 349 -4.28 1.30 -3.86
C MET A 349 -5.66 0.88 -4.39
N PHE A 350 -6.06 1.45 -5.53
CA PHE A 350 -7.33 1.22 -6.19
C PHE A 350 -7.13 0.31 -7.40
N GLY A 351 -7.05 -1.00 -7.15
CA GLY A 351 -7.03 -2.04 -8.18
C GLY A 351 -8.40 -2.69 -8.34
N ASN A 352 -8.81 -2.98 -9.57
CA ASN A 352 -9.92 -3.89 -9.90
C ASN A 352 -11.27 -3.44 -9.31
N GLY A 353 -11.45 -2.13 -9.16
CA GLY A 353 -12.67 -1.51 -8.61
C GLY A 353 -12.84 -1.64 -7.09
N ARG A 354 -11.88 -2.25 -6.38
CA ARG A 354 -11.86 -2.39 -4.92
C ARG A 354 -10.74 -1.53 -4.32
N ALA A 355 -10.94 -1.10 -3.08
CA ALA A 355 -9.91 -0.41 -2.31
C ALA A 355 -9.14 -1.45 -1.51
N ARG A 356 -7.81 -1.48 -1.63
CA ARG A 356 -6.96 -2.34 -0.81
C ARG A 356 -6.55 -1.60 0.46
N SER A 357 -6.55 -2.30 1.58
CA SER A 357 -5.91 -1.77 2.79
C SER A 357 -4.39 -1.78 2.59
N GLY A 358 -3.72 -0.66 2.88
CA GLY A 358 -2.29 -0.52 2.70
C GLY A 358 -1.77 0.80 3.25
N VAL A 359 -0.45 0.90 3.36
CA VAL A 359 0.24 2.12 3.82
C VAL A 359 0.76 2.87 2.60
N ILE A 360 0.37 4.14 2.48
CA ILE A 360 0.91 5.05 1.46
C ILE A 360 1.68 6.15 2.19
N VAL A 361 2.95 6.31 1.86
CA VAL A 361 3.82 7.33 2.47
C VAL A 361 3.66 8.67 1.76
N LEU A 362 2.43 9.18 1.63
CA LEU A 362 2.11 10.50 1.05
C LEU A 362 0.73 11.01 1.52
N PRO A 363 0.53 12.33 1.67
CA PRO A 363 -0.78 12.89 1.98
C PRO A 363 -1.68 12.81 0.74
N CYS A 364 -2.85 12.17 0.85
CA CYS A 364 -3.86 12.26 -0.21
C CYS A 364 -5.30 12.35 0.32
N VAL A 365 -5.87 13.56 0.22
CA VAL A 365 -7.32 13.79 0.31
C VAL A 365 -8.06 13.03 -0.81
N THR A 366 -7.36 12.78 -1.93
CA THR A 366 -7.89 12.12 -3.12
C THR A 366 -8.45 10.72 -2.84
N ALA A 367 -7.82 9.93 -1.97
CA ALA A 367 -8.35 8.60 -1.64
C ALA A 367 -9.77 8.68 -1.04
N CYS A 368 -10.02 9.65 -0.16
CA CYS A 368 -11.35 9.89 0.41
C CYS A 368 -12.37 10.31 -0.67
N CYS A 369 -11.96 11.15 -1.63
CA CYS A 369 -12.81 11.56 -2.75
C CYS A 369 -13.11 10.41 -3.73
N THR A 370 -12.19 9.44 -3.87
CA THR A 370 -12.40 8.27 -4.74
C THR A 370 -13.33 7.24 -4.09
N VAL A 371 -13.17 6.98 -2.79
CA VAL A 371 -14.00 6.01 -2.06
C VAL A 371 -15.43 6.52 -1.87
N ARG A 372 -15.62 7.84 -1.66
CA ARG A 372 -16.92 8.49 -1.46
C ARG A 372 -17.77 7.92 -0.31
N LYS A 373 -17.13 7.28 0.67
CA LYS A 373 -17.75 6.81 1.91
C LYS A 373 -17.24 7.63 3.11
N ARG A 374 -17.84 7.43 4.29
CA ARG A 374 -17.45 8.11 5.53
C ARG A 374 -15.97 7.90 5.82
N ALA A 375 -15.26 9.00 6.04
CA ALA A 375 -13.82 9.01 6.24
C ALA A 375 -13.47 9.44 7.67
N LEU A 376 -12.63 8.64 8.33
CA LEU A 376 -12.04 8.95 9.63
C LEU A 376 -10.56 9.28 9.43
N VAL A 377 -10.15 10.49 9.82
CA VAL A 377 -8.75 10.93 9.74
C VAL A 377 -8.21 11.07 11.16
N LEU A 378 -7.13 10.34 11.43
CA LEU A 378 -6.45 10.29 12.71
C LEU A 378 -5.12 11.01 12.61
N CYS A 379 -4.92 12.01 13.45
CA CYS A 379 -3.72 12.84 13.45
C CYS A 379 -2.98 12.82 14.79
N ASN A 380 -1.70 13.20 14.76
CA ASN A 380 -0.86 13.28 15.96
C ASN A 380 -1.19 14.48 16.86
N SER A 381 -1.62 15.61 16.28
CA SER A 381 -1.85 16.86 17.03
C SER A 381 -3.07 17.62 16.55
N GLY A 382 -3.62 18.49 17.41
CA GLY A 382 -4.75 19.37 17.05
C GLY A 382 -4.42 20.36 15.92
N VAL A 383 -3.15 20.72 15.75
CA VAL A 383 -2.71 21.54 14.60
C VAL A 383 -2.84 20.75 13.30
N SER A 384 -2.47 19.47 13.31
CA SER A 384 -2.60 18.58 12.15
C SER A 384 -4.07 18.40 11.77
N VAL A 385 -4.97 18.31 12.75
CA VAL A 385 -6.43 18.26 12.52
C VAL A 385 -6.92 19.49 11.74
N GLU A 386 -6.46 20.68 12.10
CA GLU A 386 -6.84 21.91 11.39
C GLU A 386 -6.22 21.97 9.98
N GLN A 387 -4.97 21.51 9.81
CA GLN A 387 -4.34 21.39 8.50
C GLN A 387 -5.14 20.45 7.58
N TRP A 388 -5.51 19.26 8.07
CA TRP A 388 -6.34 18.32 7.31
C TRP A 388 -7.68 18.94 6.91
N LYS A 389 -8.38 19.59 7.85
CA LYS A 389 -9.63 20.32 7.53
C LYS A 389 -9.43 21.34 6.41
N GLN A 390 -8.36 22.12 6.45
CA GLN A 390 -8.05 23.10 5.41
C GLN A 390 -7.74 22.44 4.07
N GLN A 391 -7.00 21.31 4.05
CA GLN A 391 -6.72 20.58 2.81
C GLN A 391 -8.00 19.99 2.19
N PHE A 392 -8.90 19.43 3.00
CA PHE A 392 -10.22 18.97 2.52
C PHE A 392 -10.99 20.12 1.88
N LYS A 393 -11.10 21.28 2.56
CA LYS A 393 -11.78 22.45 2.00
C LYS A 393 -11.14 23.01 0.73
N MET A 394 -9.81 22.98 0.66
CA MET A 394 -9.07 23.55 -0.46
C MET A 394 -9.25 22.69 -1.71
N TRP A 395 -9.05 21.38 -1.59
CA TRP A 395 -8.94 20.45 -2.72
C TRP A 395 -10.21 19.63 -3.01
N SER A 396 -11.15 19.51 -2.08
CA SER A 396 -12.41 18.81 -2.27
C SER A 396 -13.63 19.75 -2.25
N THR A 397 -14.76 19.29 -2.77
CA THR A 397 -16.05 19.99 -2.74
C THR A 397 -16.78 19.88 -1.39
N ALA A 398 -16.13 19.33 -0.36
CA ALA A 398 -16.76 19.15 0.95
C ALA A 398 -17.03 20.49 1.64
N ASP A 399 -18.28 20.68 2.07
CA ASP A 399 -18.71 21.83 2.85
C ASP A 399 -18.22 21.76 4.31
N ASP A 400 -18.11 22.92 4.96
CA ASP A 400 -17.74 23.06 6.37
C ASP A 400 -18.59 22.20 7.32
N SER A 401 -19.87 22.03 7.01
CA SER A 401 -20.82 21.24 7.80
C SER A 401 -20.58 19.74 7.69
N MET A 402 -19.93 19.28 6.61
CA MET A 402 -19.63 17.87 6.38
C MET A 402 -18.35 17.43 7.10
N ILE A 403 -17.44 18.37 7.39
CA ILE A 403 -16.14 18.11 8.04
C ILE A 403 -16.23 18.44 9.53
N CYS A 404 -16.25 17.40 10.37
CA CYS A 404 -16.28 17.53 11.81
C CYS A 404 -14.86 17.41 12.38
N ARG A 405 -14.49 18.33 13.29
CA ARG A 405 -13.28 18.18 14.12
C ARG A 405 -13.68 17.65 15.48
N PHE A 406 -12.90 16.69 15.97
CA PHE A 406 -13.05 16.18 17.32
C PHE A 406 -11.70 16.22 18.05
N THR A 407 -11.46 17.33 18.75
CA THR A 407 -10.30 17.54 19.61
C THR A 407 -10.75 17.91 21.02
N SER A 408 -9.80 18.03 21.95
CA SER A 408 -10.08 18.49 23.32
C SER A 408 -10.66 19.92 23.36
N GLU A 409 -10.20 20.78 22.46
CA GLU A 409 -10.53 22.22 22.42
C GLU A 409 -11.71 22.53 21.48
N ALA A 410 -11.81 21.82 20.35
CA ALA A 410 -12.83 22.02 19.34
C ALA A 410 -13.71 20.76 19.22
N LYS A 411 -14.98 20.89 19.62
CA LYS A 411 -15.98 19.84 19.52
C LYS A 411 -17.07 20.31 18.56
N ASP A 412 -16.83 20.11 17.28
CA ASP A 412 -17.87 20.32 16.26
C ASP A 412 -18.94 19.21 16.46
N LYS A 413 -20.21 19.50 16.14
CA LYS A 413 -21.30 18.51 16.34
C LYS A 413 -21.18 17.39 15.29
N PRO A 414 -21.14 16.11 15.68
CA PRO A 414 -20.93 14.99 14.75
C PRO A 414 -22.19 14.61 13.94
N MET A 415 -23.36 15.18 14.23
CA MET A 415 -24.62 14.82 13.55
C MET A 415 -24.56 15.16 12.06
N GLY A 416 -24.50 14.12 11.22
CA GLY A 416 -24.50 14.25 9.76
C GLY A 416 -23.14 14.53 9.13
N CYS A 417 -22.03 14.37 9.87
CA CYS A 417 -20.71 14.56 9.28
C CYS A 417 -20.34 13.39 8.35
N GLY A 418 -19.73 13.75 7.22
CA GLY A 418 -19.21 12.79 6.26
C GLY A 418 -17.72 12.48 6.48
N VAL A 419 -16.98 13.46 7.01
CA VAL A 419 -15.56 13.34 7.31
C VAL A 419 -15.34 13.77 8.75
N LEU A 420 -14.73 12.88 9.55
CA LEU A 420 -14.32 13.19 10.92
C LEU A 420 -12.79 13.26 10.99
N VAL A 421 -12.27 14.35 11.53
CA VAL A 421 -10.83 14.54 11.78
C VAL A 421 -10.61 14.63 13.28
N THR A 422 -9.81 13.71 13.83
CA THR A 422 -9.56 13.61 15.28
C THR A 422 -8.11 13.24 15.57
N THR A 423 -7.72 13.23 16.84
CA THR A 423 -6.36 12.87 17.26
C THR A 423 -6.30 11.47 17.85
N TYR A 424 -5.15 10.79 17.72
CA TYR A 424 -4.94 9.49 18.36
C TYR A 424 -5.21 9.53 19.86
N SER A 425 -4.73 10.60 20.51
CA SER A 425 -4.95 10.82 21.94
C SER A 425 -6.42 10.89 22.33
N MET A 426 -7.30 11.44 21.48
CA MET A 426 -8.74 11.50 21.79
C MET A 426 -9.40 10.13 21.72
N ILE A 427 -8.99 9.27 20.78
CA ILE A 427 -9.53 7.92 20.62
C ILE A 427 -9.01 6.96 21.71
N THR A 428 -7.71 6.96 21.98
CA THR A 428 -7.08 5.99 22.89
C THR A 428 -7.26 6.32 24.37
N HIS A 429 -7.65 7.56 24.70
CA HIS A 429 -7.79 7.99 26.09
C HIS A 429 -8.92 7.25 26.84
N THR A 430 -8.56 6.35 27.74
CA THR A 430 -9.48 5.51 28.51
C THR A 430 -10.01 6.15 29.80
N GLN A 431 -9.46 7.30 30.24
CA GLN A 431 -9.94 7.95 31.46
C GLN A 431 -11.28 8.67 31.25
N LYS A 432 -11.92 9.09 32.36
CA LYS A 432 -13.22 9.78 32.35
C LYS A 432 -13.23 10.96 31.38
N ARG A 433 -14.03 10.83 30.33
CA ARG A 433 -14.31 11.88 29.35
C ARG A 433 -15.47 12.75 29.84
N SER A 434 -15.53 13.99 29.37
CA SER A 434 -16.75 14.81 29.53
C SER A 434 -17.95 14.10 28.89
N TRP A 435 -19.17 14.28 29.41
CA TRP A 435 -20.38 13.63 28.89
C TRP A 435 -20.55 13.80 27.36
N GLU A 436 -20.30 14.99 26.82
CA GLU A 436 -20.38 15.24 25.37
C GLU A 436 -19.36 14.41 24.57
N ALA A 437 -18.12 14.29 25.08
CA ALA A 437 -17.09 13.50 24.44
C ALA A 437 -17.38 12.00 24.54
N GLU A 438 -18.02 11.54 25.62
CA GLU A 438 -18.48 10.15 25.72
C GLU A 438 -19.60 9.85 24.71
N GLN A 439 -20.55 10.77 24.50
CA GLN A 439 -21.58 10.61 23.47
C GLN A 439 -20.98 10.58 22.06
N THR A 440 -20.06 11.48 21.74
CA THR A 440 -19.37 11.46 20.43
C THR A 440 -18.57 10.18 20.23
N MET A 441 -17.94 9.64 21.29
CA MET A 441 -17.22 8.36 21.20
C MET A 441 -18.16 7.17 21.00
N LYS A 442 -19.35 7.15 21.63
CA LYS A 442 -20.37 6.13 21.36
C LYS A 442 -20.83 6.19 19.92
N TRP A 443 -21.14 7.40 19.43
CA TRP A 443 -21.49 7.62 18.02
C TRP A 443 -20.37 7.19 17.06
N LEU A 444 -19.10 7.45 17.40
CA LEU A 444 -17.94 7.03 16.62
C LEU A 444 -17.86 5.49 16.49
N GLN A 445 -18.11 4.77 17.59
CA GLN A 445 -18.04 3.30 17.67
C GLN A 445 -19.24 2.61 17.00
N GLU A 446 -20.41 3.25 17.01
CA GLU A 446 -21.61 2.74 16.35
C GLU A 446 -21.56 2.90 14.82
N GLN A 447 -20.67 3.75 14.32
CA GLN A 447 -20.59 4.11 12.92
C GLN A 447 -19.55 3.30 12.15
N GLU A 448 -19.95 2.79 10.99
CA GLU A 448 -19.02 2.22 10.01
C GLU A 448 -18.32 3.31 9.21
N TRP A 449 -17.01 3.14 9.04
CA TRP A 449 -16.12 4.02 8.28
C TRP A 449 -15.66 3.28 7.03
N GLY A 450 -15.82 3.91 5.86
CA GLY A 450 -15.38 3.32 4.59
C GLY A 450 -13.90 3.54 4.30
N ILE A 451 -13.28 4.53 4.95
CA ILE A 451 -11.83 4.75 4.91
C ILE A 451 -11.32 5.33 6.23
N MET A 452 -10.20 4.80 6.70
CA MET A 452 -9.43 5.34 7.81
C MET A 452 -8.09 5.84 7.29
N VAL A 453 -7.80 7.13 7.50
CA VAL A 453 -6.52 7.75 7.16
C VAL A 453 -5.73 7.94 8.46
N LEU A 454 -4.57 7.31 8.53
CA LEU A 454 -3.65 7.39 9.65
C LEU A 454 -2.50 8.30 9.25
N ASP A 455 -2.39 9.47 9.90
CA ASP A 455 -1.33 10.48 9.69
C ASP A 455 -0.22 10.37 10.73
#